data_AF-A0AAV1WLY2-F1
#
_entry.id   AF-A0AAV1WLY2-F1
#
_cell.length_a   1.000
_cell.length_b   1.000
_cell.length_c   1.000
_cell.angle_alpha   90.00
_cell.angle_beta   90.00
_cell.angle_gamma   90.00
#
_symmetry.space_group_name_H-M   'P 1'
#
loop_
_entity.id
_entity.type
_entity.pdbx_description
1 polymer ?
#
loop_
_entity_poly.entity_id
_entity_poly.type
_entity_poly.pdbx_seq_one_letter_code
_entity_poly.pdbx_strand_id
1 'polypeptide(L)'
;MCINLDFDLINEALARSQLSLEAPSSCSAVGMRTTEIRATLIESYKCSELMINTRSRIQMLQPNEEQVIESKVRRSTSWWKQMWTLTQRSFLNMTRDIGYYWLRIIFYILVSISIGTLFFHIGRDSTSILARGKCVSFVYGFMICLSCGGLPFFIEELKVFYVERSKGHYGEAAFVVANIISSFPFLLVISLFSGVIIYFMVQFHPGATNLAFFCINLFCCLSVVESCIMIVASLVPNVLMGIGTGTGVIIFMMMPSQIFRRLPDIPKFFWRYPMSYLSFATWAMQGQYKNDMLGLEFDPLLPGYPKVSGEQVLTLEFGIPLNHGKWWDLTALVALLLLHRLILFFVLRYNKRPKSTMLWFYAKERIHLAKRFLLSNNKPFISSKNKQASLIGI
;
A
#
# COMPACT_ATOMS: atom_id res chain seq x y z
N MET A 1 -18.10 -39.25 20.67
CA MET A 1 -16.75 -39.74 21.01
C MET A 1 -16.31 -40.64 19.85
N CYS A 2 -15.83 -40.06 18.76
CA CYS A 2 -15.67 -40.76 17.46
C CYS A 2 -14.28 -40.49 16.85
N ILE A 3 -13.22 -40.50 17.67
CA ILE A 3 -11.85 -40.18 17.25
C ILE A 3 -10.97 -41.44 17.13
N ASN A 4 -11.40 -42.59 17.67
CA ASN A 4 -10.52 -43.77 17.75
C ASN A 4 -10.66 -44.79 16.61
N LEU A 5 -11.76 -44.80 15.84
CA LEU A 5 -11.99 -45.87 14.88
C LEU A 5 -10.94 -45.92 13.75
N ASP A 6 -10.54 -44.75 13.25
CA ASP A 6 -9.49 -44.66 12.23
C ASP A 6 -8.11 -44.99 12.79
N PHE A 7 -7.87 -44.69 14.07
CA PHE A 7 -6.60 -44.98 14.74
C PHE A 7 -6.45 -46.49 15.02
N ASP A 8 -7.55 -47.15 15.38
CA ASP A 8 -7.60 -48.60 15.60
C ASP A 8 -7.42 -49.37 14.29
N LEU A 9 -8.00 -48.91 13.19
CA LEU A 9 -7.79 -49.48 11.84
C LEU A 9 -6.33 -49.35 11.37
N ILE A 10 -5.67 -48.23 11.67
CA ILE A 10 -4.26 -48.04 11.37
C ILE A 10 -3.39 -48.99 12.21
N ASN A 11 -3.71 -49.17 13.49
CA ASN A 11 -2.98 -50.07 14.38
C ASN A 11 -3.17 -51.55 13.99
N GLU A 12 -4.37 -51.97 13.59
CA GLU A 12 -4.61 -53.32 13.06
C GLU A 12 -3.86 -53.57 11.75
N ALA A 13 -3.82 -52.58 10.85
CA ALA A 13 -3.04 -52.68 9.61
C ALA A 13 -1.53 -52.75 9.88
N LEU A 14 -1.05 -52.02 10.88
CA LEU A 14 0.35 -52.06 11.32
C LEU A 14 0.70 -53.42 11.95
N ALA A 15 -0.18 -53.95 12.80
CA ALA A 15 -0.03 -55.26 13.43
C ALA A 15 -0.02 -56.40 12.41
N ARG A 16 -0.88 -56.36 11.37
CA ARG A 16 -0.83 -57.30 10.24
C ARG A 16 0.48 -57.21 9.46
N SER A 17 1.03 -56.01 9.29
CA SER A 17 2.32 -55.83 8.62
C SER A 17 3.49 -56.40 9.44
N GLN A 18 3.43 -56.31 10.77
CA GLN A 18 4.43 -56.87 11.67
C GLN A 18 4.35 -58.40 11.77
N LEU A 19 3.14 -58.97 11.76
CA LEU A 19 2.92 -60.42 11.67
C LEU A 19 3.42 -61.01 10.33
N SER A 20 3.39 -60.24 9.24
CA SER A 20 3.96 -60.67 7.96
C SER A 20 5.49 -60.62 7.88
N LEU A 21 6.18 -60.11 8.90
CA LEU A 21 7.64 -60.02 8.98
C LEU A 21 8.31 -61.23 9.68
N GLU A 22 7.55 -62.18 10.24
CA GLU A 22 8.06 -63.33 11.00
C GLU A 22 7.96 -64.69 10.28
N ALA A 23 8.11 -64.73 8.95
CA ALA A 23 8.30 -65.97 8.18
C ALA A 23 9.70 -66.01 7.52
N PRO A 24 10.39 -67.17 7.48
CA PRO A 24 11.82 -67.22 7.27
C PRO A 24 12.22 -67.06 5.79
N SER A 25 13.30 -66.27 5.61
CA SER A 25 14.24 -66.27 4.47
C SER A 25 13.69 -66.09 3.05
N SER A 26 13.74 -64.86 2.53
CA SER A 26 14.63 -64.46 1.40
C SER A 26 14.09 -63.23 0.63
N CYS A 27 14.48 -62.02 1.06
CA CYS A 27 14.88 -60.93 0.17
C CYS A 27 15.32 -59.72 0.99
N SER A 28 16.50 -59.21 0.66
CA SER A 28 17.21 -58.17 1.38
C SER A 28 16.49 -56.81 1.36
N ALA A 29 15.83 -56.44 2.46
CA ALA A 29 15.43 -55.05 2.69
C ALA A 29 16.60 -54.15 3.18
N VAL A 30 17.77 -54.75 3.47
CA VAL A 30 18.90 -54.08 4.17
C VAL A 30 19.84 -53.31 3.22
N GLY A 31 19.54 -53.21 1.92
CA GLY A 31 20.41 -52.53 0.95
C GLY A 31 19.73 -51.58 -0.04
N MET A 32 18.41 -51.38 0.06
CA MET A 32 17.69 -50.56 -0.93
C MET A 32 18.01 -49.08 -0.78
N ARG A 33 18.30 -48.42 -1.90
CA ARG A 33 18.48 -46.97 -1.93
C ARG A 33 17.15 -46.30 -1.59
N THR A 34 17.17 -45.16 -0.88
CA THR A 34 15.97 -44.40 -0.50
C THR A 34 15.02 -44.08 -1.66
N THR A 35 15.56 -44.01 -2.87
CA THR A 35 14.81 -43.82 -4.12
C THR A 35 13.96 -45.04 -4.51
N GLU A 36 14.46 -46.25 -4.28
CA GLU A 36 13.77 -47.50 -4.61
C GLU A 36 12.65 -47.76 -3.61
N ILE A 37 12.91 -47.55 -2.32
CA ILE A 37 11.88 -47.64 -1.26
C ILE A 37 10.72 -46.67 -1.55
N ARG A 38 11.04 -45.44 -1.95
CA ARG A 38 10.03 -44.43 -2.31
C ARG A 38 9.21 -44.84 -3.55
N ALA A 39 9.85 -45.43 -4.55
CA ALA A 39 9.16 -45.91 -5.75
C ALA A 39 8.19 -47.04 -5.40
N THR A 40 8.65 -48.04 -4.63
CA THR A 40 7.83 -49.18 -4.19
C THR A 40 6.64 -48.74 -3.34
N LEU A 41 6.81 -47.75 -2.44
CA LEU A 41 5.72 -47.19 -1.65
C LEU A 41 4.69 -46.41 -2.48
N ILE A 42 5.13 -45.69 -3.52
CA ILE A 42 4.22 -44.99 -4.42
C ILE A 42 3.43 -46.00 -5.28
N GLU A 43 4.10 -47.04 -5.77
CA GLU A 43 3.48 -48.13 -6.55
C GLU A 43 2.45 -48.88 -5.71
N SER A 44 2.80 -49.25 -4.48
CA SER A 44 1.90 -49.95 -3.57
C SER A 44 0.69 -49.09 -3.19
N TYR A 45 0.88 -47.79 -2.95
CA TYR A 45 -0.25 -46.88 -2.72
C TYR A 45 -1.16 -46.76 -3.94
N LYS A 46 -0.60 -46.68 -5.16
CA LYS A 46 -1.39 -46.66 -6.41
C LYS A 46 -2.18 -47.95 -6.62
N CYS A 47 -1.66 -49.09 -6.20
CA CYS A 47 -2.36 -50.37 -6.31
C CYS A 47 -3.26 -50.66 -5.10
N SER A 48 -3.23 -49.81 -4.07
CA SER A 48 -4.01 -50.01 -2.84
C SER A 48 -5.49 -49.64 -3.01
N GLU A 49 -6.32 -50.33 -2.25
CA GLU A 49 -7.75 -50.03 -2.12
C GLU A 49 -8.03 -48.61 -1.59
N LEU A 50 -7.10 -48.07 -0.77
CA LEU A 50 -7.17 -46.70 -0.25
C LEU A 50 -7.17 -45.64 -1.36
N MET A 51 -6.35 -45.83 -2.40
CA MET A 51 -6.30 -44.90 -3.54
C MET A 51 -7.60 -44.96 -4.34
N ILE A 52 -8.12 -46.17 -4.59
CA ILE A 52 -9.36 -46.38 -5.33
C ILE A 52 -10.54 -45.72 -4.60
N ASN A 53 -10.65 -45.93 -3.28
CA ASN A 53 -11.69 -45.33 -2.44
C ASN A 53 -11.55 -43.80 -2.33
N THR A 54 -10.32 -43.28 -2.22
CA THR A 54 -10.10 -41.83 -2.24
C THR A 54 -10.52 -41.21 -3.58
N ARG A 55 -10.20 -41.88 -4.70
CA ARG A 55 -10.51 -41.39 -6.04
C ARG A 55 -12.01 -41.41 -6.34
N SER A 56 -12.72 -42.46 -5.91
CA SER A 56 -14.18 -42.53 -6.05
C SER A 56 -14.86 -41.45 -5.21
N ARG A 57 -14.42 -41.20 -3.98
CA ARG A 57 -14.91 -40.08 -3.16
C ARG A 57 -14.67 -38.72 -3.81
N ILE A 58 -13.49 -38.49 -4.38
CA ILE A 58 -13.20 -37.23 -5.12
C ILE A 58 -14.15 -37.06 -6.31
N GLN A 59 -14.44 -38.14 -7.05
CA GLN A 59 -15.37 -38.09 -8.18
C GLN A 59 -16.82 -37.86 -7.75
N MET A 60 -17.25 -38.42 -6.60
CA MET A 60 -18.58 -38.19 -6.05
C MET A 60 -18.79 -36.75 -5.53
N LEU A 61 -17.71 -36.08 -5.13
CA LEU A 61 -17.74 -34.72 -4.57
C LEU A 61 -17.62 -33.61 -5.64
N GLN A 62 -17.34 -33.94 -6.90
CA GLN A 62 -17.36 -33.00 -8.04
C GLN A 62 -18.75 -33.08 -8.72
N PRO A 63 -19.44 -31.99 -9.15
CA PRO A 63 -19.41 -30.56 -8.89
C PRO A 63 -20.69 -30.05 -8.15
N ASN A 64 -21.54 -30.96 -7.65
CA ASN A 64 -22.85 -30.60 -7.10
C ASN A 64 -22.79 -29.90 -5.73
N GLU A 65 -21.71 -30.10 -4.95
CA GLU A 65 -21.50 -29.40 -3.68
C GLU A 65 -20.87 -28.02 -3.86
N GLU A 66 -20.10 -27.80 -4.94
CA GLU A 66 -19.40 -26.52 -5.18
C GLU A 66 -20.38 -25.36 -5.37
N GLN A 67 -21.48 -25.57 -6.10
CA GLN A 67 -22.53 -24.55 -6.29
C GLN A 67 -23.37 -24.30 -5.01
N VAL A 68 -23.64 -25.32 -4.22
CA VAL A 68 -24.44 -25.21 -2.99
C VAL A 68 -23.64 -24.56 -1.86
N ILE A 69 -22.33 -24.83 -1.77
CA ILE A 69 -21.43 -24.20 -0.80
C ILE A 69 -21.11 -22.76 -1.20
N GLU A 70 -20.85 -22.47 -2.49
CA GLU A 70 -20.66 -21.09 -2.95
C GLU A 70 -21.88 -20.20 -2.65
N SER A 71 -23.10 -20.71 -2.88
CA SER A 71 -24.33 -19.93 -2.65
C SER A 71 -24.60 -19.63 -1.16
N LYS A 72 -24.23 -20.54 -0.25
CA LYS A 72 -24.36 -20.33 1.22
C LYS A 72 -23.25 -19.47 1.81
N VAL A 73 -22.01 -19.60 1.33
CA VAL A 73 -20.87 -18.78 1.78
C VAL A 73 -20.99 -17.32 1.29
N ARG A 74 -21.72 -17.10 0.18
CA ARG A 74 -21.91 -15.79 -0.45
C ARG A 74 -23.07 -14.96 0.12
N ARG A 75 -23.56 -15.22 1.34
CA ARG A 75 -24.24 -14.17 2.13
C ARG A 75 -23.20 -13.29 2.82
N SER A 76 -22.33 -12.70 2.02
CA SER A 76 -21.37 -11.68 2.45
C SER A 76 -22.17 -10.54 3.07
N THR A 77 -21.78 -10.13 4.29
CA THR A 77 -22.35 -8.97 4.98
C THR A 77 -22.44 -7.75 4.06
N SER A 78 -23.46 -6.90 4.24
CA SER A 78 -23.62 -5.69 3.42
C SER A 78 -22.31 -4.87 3.39
N TRP A 79 -21.94 -4.37 2.21
CA TRP A 79 -20.72 -3.58 2.00
C TRP A 79 -20.60 -2.41 2.99
N TRP A 80 -21.72 -1.76 3.29
CA TRP A 80 -21.79 -0.69 4.29
C TRP A 80 -21.45 -1.15 5.70
N LYS A 81 -21.89 -2.36 6.08
CA LYS A 81 -21.57 -2.95 7.38
C LYS A 81 -20.08 -3.29 7.47
N GLN A 82 -19.50 -3.84 6.40
CA GLN A 82 -18.06 -4.11 6.33
C GLN A 82 -17.25 -2.83 6.47
N MET A 83 -17.61 -1.79 5.72
CA MET A 83 -16.94 -0.49 5.76
C MET A 83 -17.04 0.15 7.14
N TRP A 84 -18.25 0.22 7.72
CA TRP A 84 -18.45 0.83 9.04
C TRP A 84 -17.65 0.12 10.14
N THR A 85 -17.70 -1.21 10.19
CA THR A 85 -16.91 -1.98 11.16
C THR A 85 -15.41 -1.76 10.96
N LEU A 86 -14.94 -1.69 9.71
CA LEU A 86 -13.54 -1.43 9.40
C LEU A 86 -13.11 -0.02 9.81
N THR A 87 -13.93 0.99 9.56
CA THR A 87 -13.69 2.37 10.00
C THR A 87 -13.64 2.47 11.52
N GLN A 88 -14.60 1.88 12.24
CA GLN A 88 -14.60 1.88 13.70
C GLN A 88 -13.34 1.22 14.26
N ARG A 89 -12.92 0.10 13.68
CA ARG A 89 -11.69 -0.59 14.09
C ARG A 89 -10.44 0.22 13.77
N SER A 90 -10.33 0.78 12.56
CA SER A 90 -9.19 1.60 12.14
C SER A 90 -9.08 2.85 13.02
N PHE A 91 -10.20 3.52 13.30
CA PHE A 91 -10.26 4.65 14.22
C PHE A 91 -9.80 4.28 15.64
N LEU A 92 -10.32 3.19 16.22
CA LEU A 92 -9.88 2.72 17.53
C LEU A 92 -8.39 2.36 17.57
N ASN A 93 -7.88 1.76 16.51
CA ASN A 93 -6.46 1.44 16.38
C ASN A 93 -5.62 2.72 16.35
N MET A 94 -6.02 3.69 15.54
CA MET A 94 -5.37 5.00 15.42
C MET A 94 -5.41 5.81 16.72
N THR A 95 -6.49 5.75 17.50
CA THR A 95 -6.58 6.45 18.79
C THR A 95 -5.74 5.79 19.88
N ARG A 96 -5.69 4.45 19.92
CA ARG A 96 -4.98 3.69 20.97
C ARG A 96 -3.48 3.59 20.71
N ASP A 97 -3.08 3.56 19.45
CA ASP A 97 -1.67 3.57 19.08
C ASP A 97 -1.11 5.00 19.12
N ILE A 98 -0.45 5.32 20.23
CA ILE A 98 0.20 6.62 20.46
C ILE A 98 1.23 6.92 19.37
N GLY A 99 1.92 5.90 18.87
CA GLY A 99 2.95 6.05 17.84
C GLY A 99 2.37 6.53 16.50
N TYR A 100 1.13 6.13 16.20
CA TYR A 100 0.52 6.33 14.89
C TYR A 100 0.17 7.81 14.63
N TYR A 101 -0.64 8.46 15.48
CA TYR A 101 -1.03 9.87 15.28
C TYR A 101 -0.65 10.81 16.42
N TRP A 102 -0.60 10.37 17.68
CA TRP A 102 -0.31 11.28 18.80
C TRP A 102 1.11 11.84 18.74
N LEU A 103 2.12 10.98 18.52
CA LEU A 103 3.50 11.45 18.31
C LEU A 103 3.61 12.36 17.08
N ARG A 104 2.89 12.04 16.00
CA ARG A 104 2.85 12.90 14.81
C ARG A 104 2.26 14.27 15.16
N ILE A 105 1.11 14.34 15.81
CA ILE A 105 0.50 15.61 16.22
C ILE A 105 1.49 16.45 17.03
N ILE A 106 2.20 15.84 18.00
CA ILE A 106 3.21 16.54 18.80
C ILE A 106 4.34 17.09 17.91
N PHE A 107 4.94 16.27 17.04
CA PHE A 107 6.02 16.73 16.16
C PHE A 107 5.57 17.82 15.18
N TYR A 108 4.36 17.71 14.62
CA TYR A 108 3.80 18.72 13.73
C TYR A 108 3.59 20.04 14.47
N ILE A 109 3.08 20.01 15.69
CA ILE A 109 2.92 21.21 16.53
C ILE A 109 4.29 21.82 16.87
N LEU A 110 5.27 21.00 17.27
CA LEU A 110 6.62 21.48 17.58
C LEU A 110 7.26 22.18 16.37
N VAL A 111 7.21 21.55 15.19
CA VAL A 111 7.70 22.16 13.94
C VAL A 111 6.93 23.44 13.61
N SER A 112 5.62 23.48 13.84
CA SER A 112 4.79 24.67 13.61
C SER A 112 5.19 25.83 14.50
N ILE A 113 5.44 25.56 15.78
CA ILE A 113 5.94 26.56 16.74
C ILE A 113 7.33 27.02 16.32
N SER A 114 8.24 26.11 15.96
CA SER A 114 9.58 26.48 15.48
C SER A 114 9.55 27.37 14.24
N ILE A 115 8.69 27.06 13.27
CA ILE A 115 8.52 27.91 12.07
C ILE A 115 7.91 29.25 12.47
N GLY A 116 6.89 29.25 13.34
CA GLY A 116 6.24 30.46 13.83
C GLY A 116 7.20 31.39 14.60
N THR A 117 8.15 30.85 15.37
CA THR A 117 9.16 31.66 16.07
C THR A 117 10.24 32.19 15.13
N LEU A 118 10.69 31.39 14.16
CA LEU A 118 11.71 31.81 13.18
C LEU A 118 11.20 32.93 12.26
N PHE A 119 9.91 32.94 11.95
CA PHE A 119 9.25 33.91 11.07
C PHE A 119 8.26 34.82 11.80
N PHE A 120 8.50 35.05 13.09
CA PHE A 120 7.62 35.82 13.94
C PHE A 120 7.47 37.26 13.43
N HIS A 121 6.23 37.70 13.23
CA HIS A 121 5.90 39.07 12.81
C HIS A 121 6.70 39.55 11.59
N ILE A 122 6.47 38.90 10.44
CA ILE A 122 7.31 39.08 9.26
C ILE A 122 7.21 40.49 8.62
N GLY A 123 6.14 41.25 8.91
CA GLY A 123 5.92 42.60 8.39
C GLY A 123 5.52 42.65 6.90
N ARG A 124 5.55 43.86 6.32
CA ARG A 124 5.22 44.13 4.91
C ARG A 124 6.30 44.93 4.17
N ASP A 125 7.52 44.92 4.70
CA ASP A 125 8.65 45.58 4.07
C ASP A 125 9.06 44.83 2.79
N SER A 126 9.83 45.49 1.92
CA SER A 126 10.37 44.84 0.71
C SER A 126 11.20 43.58 1.01
N THR A 127 11.90 43.54 2.15
CA THR A 127 12.63 42.35 2.61
C THR A 127 11.70 41.23 3.10
N SER A 128 10.52 41.60 3.63
CA SER A 128 9.48 40.69 4.11
C SER A 128 8.87 39.86 2.99
N ILE A 129 8.84 40.37 1.74
CA ILE A 129 8.33 39.65 0.57
C ILE A 129 9.05 38.29 0.40
N LEU A 130 10.38 38.33 0.37
CA LEU A 130 11.19 37.12 0.20
C LEU A 130 11.12 36.24 1.45
N ALA A 131 11.07 36.85 2.65
CA ALA A 131 10.94 36.12 3.91
C ALA A 131 9.62 35.32 3.97
N ARG A 132 8.50 35.92 3.55
CA ARG A 132 7.19 35.24 3.40
C ARG A 132 7.28 34.08 2.41
N GLY A 133 7.95 34.32 1.28
CA GLY A 133 8.31 33.31 0.29
C GLY A 133 8.95 32.06 0.91
N LYS A 134 10.02 32.29 1.69
CA LYS A 134 10.79 31.25 2.39
C LYS A 134 10.00 30.59 3.51
N CYS A 135 9.18 31.34 4.25
CA CYS A 135 8.33 30.80 5.30
C CYS A 135 7.37 29.74 4.74
N VAL A 136 6.66 30.06 3.66
CA VAL A 136 5.75 29.11 2.98
C VAL A 136 6.51 27.86 2.51
N SER A 137 7.71 28.03 1.94
CA SER A 137 8.56 26.91 1.54
C SER A 137 8.96 26.02 2.71
N PHE A 138 9.29 26.60 3.87
CA PHE A 138 9.60 25.82 5.07
C PHE A 138 8.38 25.10 5.65
N VAL A 139 7.21 25.73 5.67
CA VAL A 139 5.96 25.10 6.09
C VAL A 139 5.71 23.84 5.28
N TYR A 140 5.60 23.94 3.96
CA TYR A 140 5.29 22.76 3.14
C TYR A 140 6.45 21.77 3.11
N GLY A 141 7.70 22.23 3.02
CA GLY A 141 8.87 21.36 2.99
C GLY A 141 8.98 20.47 4.24
N PHE A 142 8.94 21.06 5.44
CA PHE A 142 9.05 20.28 6.67
C PHE A 142 7.81 19.42 6.96
N MET A 143 6.60 19.94 6.72
CA MET A 143 5.37 19.19 6.97
C MET A 143 5.24 17.98 6.04
N ILE A 144 5.61 18.12 4.77
CA ILE A 144 5.64 17.02 3.81
C ILE A 144 6.68 15.96 4.24
N CYS A 145 7.91 16.37 4.56
CA CYS A 145 8.97 15.46 5.00
C CYS A 145 8.61 14.73 6.30
N LEU A 146 7.98 15.41 7.26
CA LEU A 146 7.57 14.81 8.52
C LEU A 146 6.49 13.73 8.32
N SER A 147 5.68 13.84 7.27
CA SER A 147 4.68 12.84 6.92
C SER A 147 5.29 11.48 6.53
N CYS A 148 6.52 11.45 6.01
CA CYS A 148 7.26 10.22 5.69
C CYS A 148 7.43 9.29 6.90
N GLY A 149 7.46 9.85 8.12
CA GLY A 149 7.54 9.08 9.36
C GLY A 149 6.34 8.14 9.62
N GLY A 150 5.21 8.33 8.93
CA GLY A 150 4.04 7.45 9.04
C GLY A 150 4.18 6.10 8.34
N LEU A 151 5.20 5.92 7.50
CA LEU A 151 5.34 4.74 6.63
C LEU A 151 5.33 3.38 7.37
N PRO A 152 6.06 3.18 8.48
CA PRO A 152 6.07 1.89 9.18
C PRO A 152 4.67 1.44 9.61
N PHE A 153 3.87 2.38 10.10
CA PHE A 153 2.50 2.11 10.57
C PHE A 153 1.57 1.73 9.42
N PHE A 154 1.69 2.37 8.26
CA PHE A 154 0.93 1.97 7.07
C PHE A 154 1.31 0.56 6.59
N ILE A 155 2.59 0.17 6.70
CA ILE A 155 3.02 -1.19 6.37
C ILE A 155 2.36 -2.22 7.32
N GLU A 156 2.26 -1.91 8.61
CA GLU A 156 1.61 -2.79 9.59
C GLU A 156 0.12 -2.94 9.32
N GLU A 157 -0.59 -1.85 9.03
CA GLU A 157 -2.00 -1.88 8.65
C GLU A 157 -2.23 -2.70 7.37
N LEU A 158 -1.36 -2.52 6.36
CA LEU A 158 -1.41 -3.29 5.11
C LEU A 158 -1.13 -4.79 5.32
N LYS A 159 -0.26 -5.18 6.27
CA LYS A 159 -0.04 -6.60 6.59
C LYS A 159 -1.33 -7.27 7.07
N VAL A 160 -2.06 -6.61 7.97
CA VAL A 160 -3.35 -7.10 8.49
C VAL A 160 -4.37 -7.21 7.35
N PHE A 161 -4.46 -6.16 6.53
CA PHE A 161 -5.31 -6.12 5.35
C PHE A 161 -5.12 -7.32 4.41
N TYR A 162 -3.88 -7.66 4.04
CA TYR A 162 -3.62 -8.80 3.16
C TYR A 162 -4.02 -10.15 3.78
N VAL A 163 -3.97 -10.29 5.12
CA VAL A 163 -4.49 -11.48 5.82
C VAL A 163 -6.00 -11.57 5.67
N GLU A 164 -6.70 -10.48 5.94
CA GLU A 164 -8.16 -10.47 5.99
C GLU A 164 -8.78 -10.62 4.61
N ARG A 165 -8.16 -10.01 3.61
CA ARG A 165 -8.49 -10.19 2.20
C ARG A 165 -8.35 -11.65 1.76
N SER A 166 -7.26 -12.33 2.12
CA SER A 166 -7.04 -13.73 1.75
C SER A 166 -8.09 -14.69 2.32
N LYS A 167 -8.75 -14.27 3.41
CA LYS A 167 -9.87 -14.99 4.05
C LYS A 167 -11.25 -14.53 3.56
N GLY A 168 -11.33 -13.58 2.63
CA GLY A 168 -12.58 -13.09 2.06
C GLY A 168 -13.42 -12.19 2.97
N HIS A 169 -12.84 -11.55 4.00
CA HIS A 169 -13.61 -10.74 4.96
C HIS A 169 -14.14 -9.42 4.36
N TYR A 170 -13.36 -8.73 3.53
CA TYR A 170 -13.75 -7.49 2.86
C TYR A 170 -12.87 -7.22 1.62
N GLY A 171 -13.31 -6.30 0.77
CA GLY A 171 -12.62 -5.91 -0.47
C GLY A 171 -11.88 -4.57 -0.38
N GLU A 172 -11.14 -4.24 -1.44
CA GLU A 172 -10.16 -3.13 -1.42
C GLU A 172 -10.82 -1.77 -1.32
N ALA A 173 -12.00 -1.64 -1.94
CA ALA A 173 -12.78 -0.41 -1.90
C ALA A 173 -13.21 -0.08 -0.47
N ALA A 174 -13.65 -1.10 0.29
CA ALA A 174 -14.04 -0.91 1.69
C ALA A 174 -12.83 -0.47 2.54
N PHE A 175 -11.64 -1.02 2.27
CA PHE A 175 -10.40 -0.61 2.93
C PHE A 175 -10.01 0.83 2.64
N VAL A 176 -9.94 1.21 1.37
CA VAL A 176 -9.51 2.57 0.98
C VAL A 176 -10.48 3.62 1.54
N VAL A 177 -11.79 3.38 1.46
CA VAL A 177 -12.79 4.30 2.00
C VAL A 177 -12.74 4.33 3.52
N ALA A 178 -12.62 3.18 4.19
CA ALA A 178 -12.52 3.14 5.64
C ALA A 178 -11.29 3.90 6.15
N ASN A 179 -10.15 3.76 5.48
CA ASN A 179 -8.91 4.47 5.80
C ASN A 179 -9.04 5.99 5.62
N ILE A 180 -9.71 6.46 4.56
CA ILE A 180 -9.98 7.90 4.38
C ILE A 180 -10.81 8.45 5.55
N ILE A 181 -11.88 7.75 5.92
CA ILE A 181 -12.79 8.23 6.97
C ILE A 181 -12.11 8.16 8.35
N SER A 182 -11.31 7.13 8.61
CA SER A 182 -10.62 6.99 9.90
C SER A 182 -9.45 7.97 10.07
N SER A 183 -8.68 8.27 9.01
CA SER A 183 -7.55 9.21 9.09
C SER A 183 -7.97 10.68 9.07
N PHE A 184 -9.13 11.00 8.48
CA PHE A 184 -9.67 12.36 8.36
C PHE A 184 -9.60 13.20 9.66
N PRO A 185 -10.13 12.77 10.82
CA PRO A 185 -10.13 13.59 12.03
C PRO A 185 -8.71 13.91 12.53
N PHE A 186 -7.77 12.97 12.40
CA PHE A 186 -6.40 13.17 12.87
C PHE A 186 -5.63 14.14 11.97
N LEU A 187 -5.76 13.99 10.65
CA LEU A 187 -5.18 14.93 9.69
C LEU A 187 -5.79 16.32 9.82
N LEU A 188 -7.10 16.40 10.08
CA LEU A 188 -7.79 17.66 10.32
C LEU A 188 -7.20 18.36 11.55
N VAL A 189 -7.07 17.66 12.67
CA VAL A 189 -6.43 18.16 13.90
C VAL A 189 -5.02 18.67 13.60
N ILE A 190 -4.17 17.87 12.94
CA ILE A 190 -2.81 18.27 12.57
C ILE A 190 -2.83 19.57 11.76
N SER A 191 -3.62 19.62 10.69
CA SER A 191 -3.68 20.79 9.79
C SER A 191 -4.23 22.05 10.48
N LEU A 192 -5.23 21.90 11.35
CA LEU A 192 -5.83 23.02 12.06
C LEU A 192 -4.88 23.59 13.11
N PHE A 193 -4.31 22.77 13.98
CA PHE A 193 -3.39 23.26 15.00
C PHE A 193 -2.13 23.84 14.37
N SER A 194 -1.49 23.14 13.43
CA SER A 194 -0.33 23.66 12.71
C SER A 194 -0.65 24.95 11.94
N GLY A 195 -1.79 24.96 11.23
CA GLY A 195 -2.24 26.09 10.45
C GLY A 195 -2.49 27.33 11.30
N VAL A 196 -3.25 27.19 12.39
CA VAL A 196 -3.57 28.28 13.32
C VAL A 196 -2.31 28.84 13.97
N ILE A 197 -1.42 27.98 14.48
CA ILE A 197 -0.17 28.42 15.13
C ILE A 197 0.68 29.25 14.16
N ILE A 198 0.97 28.70 12.98
CA ILE A 198 1.82 29.37 12.00
C ILE A 198 1.16 30.67 11.53
N TYR A 199 -0.13 30.65 11.23
CA TYR A 199 -0.84 31.79 10.66
C TYR A 199 -0.82 33.01 11.59
N PHE A 200 -1.09 32.80 12.88
CA PHE A 200 -1.09 33.90 13.85
C PHE A 200 0.32 34.36 14.24
N MET A 201 1.29 33.44 14.39
CA MET A 201 2.66 33.82 14.74
C MET A 201 3.39 34.58 13.63
N VAL A 202 3.19 34.16 12.37
CA VAL A 202 3.83 34.78 11.20
C VAL A 202 3.10 36.07 10.76
N GLN A 203 1.82 36.21 11.11
CA GLN A 203 0.93 37.25 10.62
C GLN A 203 0.77 37.23 9.09
N PHE A 204 0.28 36.10 8.59
CA PHE A 204 -0.16 36.01 7.19
C PHE A 204 -1.36 36.94 6.91
N HIS A 205 -1.74 37.08 5.64
CA HIS A 205 -2.80 38.01 5.20
C HIS A 205 -4.03 37.93 6.10
N PRO A 206 -4.42 39.00 6.81
CA PRO A 206 -5.54 38.95 7.76
C PRO A 206 -6.85 38.54 7.08
N GLY A 207 -7.69 37.77 7.78
CA GLY A 207 -9.02 37.37 7.30
C GLY A 207 -9.36 35.90 7.57
N ALA A 208 -10.58 35.63 8.04
CA ALA A 208 -11.02 34.28 8.36
C ALA A 208 -11.01 33.34 7.13
N THR A 209 -11.33 33.87 5.95
CA THR A 209 -11.30 33.11 4.69
C THR A 209 -9.88 32.67 4.32
N ASN A 210 -8.88 33.51 4.58
CA ASN A 210 -7.48 33.21 4.28
C ASN A 210 -6.89 32.19 5.26
N LEU A 211 -7.30 32.26 6.54
CA LEU A 211 -6.98 31.23 7.54
C LEU A 211 -7.61 29.89 7.16
N ALA A 212 -8.90 29.87 6.85
CA ALA A 212 -9.61 28.66 6.44
C ALA A 212 -8.97 28.05 5.18
N PHE A 213 -8.64 28.87 4.18
CA PHE A 213 -7.94 28.42 2.98
C PHE A 213 -6.58 27.79 3.32
N PHE A 214 -5.79 28.43 4.19
CA PHE A 214 -4.48 27.88 4.58
C PHE A 214 -4.60 26.52 5.26
N CYS A 215 -5.52 26.36 6.21
CA CYS A 215 -5.77 25.10 6.89
C CYS A 215 -6.26 24.00 5.93
N ILE A 216 -7.21 24.33 5.03
CA ILE A 216 -7.75 23.38 4.04
C ILE A 216 -6.66 22.98 3.03
N ASN A 217 -5.85 23.94 2.55
CA ASN A 217 -4.77 23.67 1.62
C ASN A 217 -3.68 22.79 2.26
N LEU A 218 -3.32 23.05 3.51
CA LEU A 218 -2.41 22.21 4.28
C LEU A 218 -2.97 20.80 4.50
N PHE A 219 -4.25 20.69 4.87
CA PHE A 219 -4.96 19.41 5.02
C PHE A 219 -4.93 18.59 3.73
N CYS A 220 -5.30 19.20 2.60
CA CYS A 220 -5.31 18.53 1.30
C CYS A 220 -3.89 18.07 0.92
N CYS A 221 -2.88 18.93 1.11
CA CYS A 221 -1.49 18.58 0.84
C CYS A 221 -1.04 17.36 1.65
N LEU A 222 -1.27 17.35 2.96
CA LEU A 222 -0.91 16.24 3.84
C LEU A 222 -1.67 14.95 3.51
N SER A 223 -2.94 15.07 3.11
CA SER A 223 -3.76 13.94 2.68
C SER A 223 -3.23 13.28 1.40
N VAL A 224 -2.72 14.08 0.44
CA VAL A 224 -2.09 13.54 -0.79
C VAL A 224 -0.79 12.82 -0.43
N VAL A 225 0.03 13.42 0.44
CA VAL A 225 1.29 12.81 0.91
C VAL A 225 1.03 11.48 1.61
N GLU A 226 0.03 11.40 2.50
CA GLU A 226 -0.37 10.15 3.15
C GLU A 226 -0.76 9.08 2.13
N SER A 227 -1.53 9.46 1.11
CA SER A 227 -1.94 8.56 0.03
C SER A 227 -0.73 8.05 -0.76
N CYS A 228 0.21 8.93 -1.09
CA CYS A 228 1.44 8.58 -1.80
C CYS A 228 2.32 7.62 -0.99
N ILE A 229 2.51 7.88 0.30
CA ILE A 229 3.27 7.01 1.20
C ILE A 229 2.61 5.64 1.32
N MET A 230 1.28 5.58 1.42
CA MET A 230 0.55 4.31 1.49
C MET A 230 0.65 3.51 0.18
N ILE A 231 0.69 4.17 -0.98
CA ILE A 231 0.97 3.52 -2.27
C ILE A 231 2.37 2.88 -2.22
N VAL A 232 3.39 3.63 -1.79
CA VAL A 232 4.75 3.08 -1.64
C VAL A 232 4.78 1.93 -0.65
N ALA A 233 4.15 2.09 0.52
CA ALA A 233 4.06 1.05 1.55
C ALA A 233 3.44 -0.25 1.01
N SER A 234 2.48 -0.15 0.08
CA SER A 234 1.86 -1.32 -0.55
C SER A 234 2.79 -2.05 -1.52
N LEU A 235 3.67 -1.34 -2.21
CA LEU A 235 4.59 -1.90 -3.22
C LEU A 235 5.86 -2.50 -2.60
N VAL A 236 6.27 -2.04 -1.43
CA VAL A 236 7.58 -2.37 -0.85
C VAL A 236 7.51 -3.60 0.09
N PRO A 237 8.36 -4.63 -0.10
CA PRO A 237 8.42 -5.82 0.77
C PRO A 237 8.81 -5.55 2.24
N ASN A 238 9.76 -4.64 2.50
CA ASN A 238 10.36 -4.45 3.82
C ASN A 238 10.37 -2.97 4.25
N VAL A 239 10.25 -2.70 5.55
CA VAL A 239 10.12 -1.33 6.10
C VAL A 239 11.31 -0.44 5.74
N LEU A 240 12.55 -0.94 5.86
CA LEU A 240 13.76 -0.15 5.56
C LEU A 240 13.80 0.35 4.11
N MET A 241 13.47 -0.53 3.15
CA MET A 241 13.36 -0.14 1.75
C MET A 241 12.20 0.82 1.54
N GLY A 242 11.12 0.66 2.30
CA GLY A 242 9.96 1.54 2.29
C GLY A 242 10.32 2.97 2.70
N ILE A 243 11.08 3.14 3.79
CA ILE A 243 11.53 4.46 4.25
C ILE A 243 12.35 5.16 3.17
N GLY A 244 13.33 4.46 2.58
CA GLY A 244 14.19 5.03 1.53
C GLY A 244 13.41 5.39 0.26
N THR A 245 12.61 4.46 -0.26
CA THR A 245 11.82 4.68 -1.47
C THR A 245 10.70 5.70 -1.28
N GLY A 246 10.02 5.67 -0.13
CA GLY A 246 8.94 6.61 0.20
C GLY A 246 9.46 8.04 0.31
N THR A 247 10.57 8.22 1.04
CA THR A 247 11.24 9.53 1.14
C THR A 247 11.73 10.00 -0.23
N GLY A 248 12.34 9.11 -1.02
CA GLY A 248 12.80 9.42 -2.38
C GLY A 248 11.66 9.86 -3.31
N VAL A 249 10.52 9.16 -3.30
CA VAL A 249 9.34 9.50 -4.10
C VAL A 249 8.75 10.84 -3.69
N ILE A 250 8.62 11.10 -2.38
CA ILE A 250 8.09 12.37 -1.87
C ILE A 250 9.01 13.55 -2.23
N ILE A 251 10.31 13.41 -2.02
CA ILE A 251 11.28 14.45 -2.40
C ILE A 251 11.24 14.68 -3.90
N PHE A 252 11.21 13.61 -4.70
CA PHE A 252 11.10 13.70 -6.16
C PHE A 252 9.83 14.45 -6.60
N MET A 253 8.69 14.16 -5.97
CA MET A 253 7.44 14.88 -6.19
C MET A 253 7.49 16.35 -5.72
N MET A 254 8.37 16.69 -4.78
CA MET A 254 8.56 18.05 -4.27
C MET A 254 9.53 18.88 -5.14
N MET A 255 10.45 18.26 -5.88
CA MET A 255 11.46 18.96 -6.71
C MET A 255 10.93 20.07 -7.65
N PRO A 256 9.84 19.88 -8.43
CA PRO A 256 9.35 20.93 -9.32
C PRO A 256 8.61 22.06 -8.58
N SER A 257 8.39 21.92 -7.27
CA SER A 257 7.72 22.95 -6.48
C SER A 257 8.59 24.18 -6.31
N GLN A 258 7.94 25.32 -6.04
CA GLN A 258 8.60 26.62 -5.86
C GLN A 258 9.42 26.73 -4.56
N ILE A 259 9.63 25.62 -3.85
CA ILE A 259 10.50 25.53 -2.66
C ILE A 259 11.97 25.78 -3.05
N PHE A 260 12.43 25.18 -4.15
CA PHE A 260 13.85 25.20 -4.53
C PHE A 260 14.17 26.27 -5.57
N ARG A 261 13.29 26.45 -6.55
CA ARG A 261 13.47 27.38 -7.67
C ARG A 261 12.13 27.84 -8.19
N ARG A 262 12.09 29.07 -8.72
CA ARG A 262 10.90 29.61 -9.38
C ARG A 262 10.49 28.74 -10.57
N LEU A 263 9.21 28.44 -10.68
CA LEU A 263 8.69 27.53 -11.69
C LEU A 263 9.04 27.93 -13.15
N PRO A 264 9.07 29.23 -13.53
CA PRO A 264 9.45 29.60 -14.89
C PRO A 264 10.90 29.29 -15.27
N ASP A 265 11.80 29.25 -14.27
CA ASP A 265 13.25 29.11 -14.45
C ASP A 265 13.70 27.64 -14.54
N ILE A 266 12.77 26.70 -14.37
CA ILE A 266 13.01 25.26 -14.35
C ILE A 266 12.96 24.68 -15.79
N PRO A 267 13.81 23.69 -16.15
CA PRO A 267 13.82 23.10 -17.49
C PRO A 267 12.44 22.59 -17.96
N LYS A 268 12.08 22.94 -19.20
CA LYS A 268 10.72 22.76 -19.73
C LYS A 268 10.32 21.30 -19.93
N PHE A 269 11.22 20.46 -20.45
CA PHE A 269 10.90 19.13 -21.00
C PHE A 269 10.37 18.11 -19.99
N PHE A 270 10.80 18.18 -18.73
CA PHE A 270 10.44 17.19 -17.70
C PHE A 270 9.90 17.84 -16.43
N TRP A 271 10.65 18.81 -15.90
CA TRP A 271 10.37 19.39 -14.60
C TRP A 271 9.21 20.39 -14.63
N ARG A 272 9.17 21.27 -15.63
CA ARG A 272 8.02 22.18 -15.80
C ARG A 272 6.81 21.46 -16.38
N TYR A 273 7.00 20.59 -17.38
CA TYR A 273 5.96 19.73 -17.93
C TYR A 273 6.52 18.31 -18.04
N PRO A 274 5.85 17.26 -17.53
CA PRO A 274 4.58 17.24 -16.79
C PRO A 274 4.74 17.30 -15.25
N MET A 275 5.97 17.25 -14.74
CA MET A 275 6.21 16.97 -13.31
C MET A 275 5.61 18.00 -12.36
N SER A 276 5.62 19.29 -12.72
CA SER A 276 4.99 20.35 -11.92
C SER A 276 3.46 20.19 -11.77
N TYR A 277 2.80 19.62 -12.77
CA TYR A 277 1.35 19.37 -12.75
C TYR A 277 0.98 18.15 -11.89
N LEU A 278 1.86 17.15 -11.83
CA LEU A 278 1.70 15.98 -10.97
C LEU A 278 2.05 16.26 -9.51
N SER A 279 2.88 17.29 -9.27
CA SER A 279 3.37 17.66 -7.95
C SER A 279 2.30 18.35 -7.11
N PHE A 280 1.81 17.66 -6.08
CA PHE A 280 0.90 18.24 -5.08
C PHE A 280 1.54 19.43 -4.34
N ALA A 281 2.86 19.39 -4.13
CA ALA A 281 3.59 20.48 -3.47
C ALA A 281 3.55 21.76 -4.32
N THR A 282 3.61 21.65 -5.65
CA THR A 282 3.55 22.80 -6.55
C THR A 282 2.21 23.54 -6.43
N TRP A 283 1.10 22.80 -6.49
CA TRP A 283 -0.24 23.37 -6.34
C TRP A 283 -0.50 23.95 -4.95
N ALA A 284 -0.08 23.24 -3.90
CA ALA A 284 -0.23 23.72 -2.53
C ALA A 284 0.54 25.04 -2.30
N MET A 285 1.77 25.14 -2.81
CA MET A 285 2.59 26.35 -2.73
C MET A 285 2.00 27.52 -3.50
N GLN A 286 1.60 27.32 -4.77
CA GLN A 286 0.98 28.36 -5.58
C GLN A 286 -0.31 28.89 -4.95
N GLY A 287 -1.17 27.98 -4.46
CA GLY A 287 -2.39 28.33 -3.75
C GLY A 287 -2.09 29.18 -2.51
N GLN A 288 -1.09 28.80 -1.71
CA GLN A 288 -0.73 29.54 -0.50
C GLN A 288 -0.10 30.90 -0.80
N TYR A 289 0.75 31.00 -1.82
CA TYR A 289 1.31 32.28 -2.24
C TYR A 289 0.21 33.25 -2.68
N LYS A 290 -0.74 32.79 -3.49
CA LYS A 290 -1.90 33.60 -3.86
C LYS A 290 -2.75 33.97 -2.64
N ASN A 291 -2.93 33.05 -1.69
CA ASN A 291 -3.70 33.31 -0.46
C ASN A 291 -3.07 34.39 0.42
N ASP A 292 -1.73 34.43 0.50
CA ASP A 292 -1.01 35.35 1.37
C ASP A 292 -0.69 36.70 0.72
N MET A 293 -0.59 36.77 -0.62
CA MET A 293 -0.14 37.98 -1.32
C MET A 293 -1.26 38.74 -2.03
N LEU A 294 -2.31 38.08 -2.52
CA LEU A 294 -3.39 38.76 -3.25
C LEU A 294 -4.13 39.73 -2.31
N GLY A 295 -4.22 41.00 -2.72
CA GLY A 295 -4.89 42.05 -1.94
C GLY A 295 -4.01 42.75 -0.90
N LEU A 296 -2.71 42.41 -0.79
CA LEU A 296 -1.76 43.16 0.02
C LEU A 296 -0.92 44.13 -0.80
N GLU A 297 -0.48 45.19 -0.12
CA GLU A 297 0.52 46.12 -0.60
C GLU A 297 1.76 46.00 0.29
N PHE A 298 2.93 46.07 -0.35
CA PHE A 298 4.23 46.02 0.30
C PHE A 298 4.95 47.36 0.17
N ASP A 299 5.69 47.72 1.21
CA ASP A 299 6.46 48.95 1.23
C ASP A 299 7.66 48.83 0.29
N PRO A 300 7.97 49.89 -0.48
CA PRO A 300 9.02 49.87 -1.49
C PRO A 300 10.42 49.76 -0.87
N LEU A 301 11.39 49.30 -1.67
CA LEU A 301 12.78 49.13 -1.21
C LEU A 301 13.45 50.46 -0.86
N LEU A 302 13.06 51.52 -1.59
CA LEU A 302 13.57 52.87 -1.42
C LEU A 302 12.41 53.78 -0.98
N PRO A 303 12.59 54.61 0.07
CA PRO A 303 11.57 55.54 0.51
C PRO A 303 11.25 56.54 -0.61
N GLY A 304 9.97 56.69 -0.96
CA GLY A 304 9.48 57.60 -2.00
C GLY A 304 9.00 56.95 -3.30
N TYR A 305 9.23 55.64 -3.48
CA TYR A 305 8.64 54.87 -4.59
C TYR A 305 7.19 54.44 -4.28
N PRO A 306 6.37 54.11 -5.30
CA PRO A 306 5.03 53.59 -5.06
C PRO A 306 5.11 52.22 -4.36
N LYS A 307 4.11 51.93 -3.52
CA LYS A 307 3.94 50.60 -2.91
C LYS A 307 3.78 49.53 -3.99
N VAL A 308 4.34 48.36 -3.73
CA VAL A 308 4.28 47.23 -4.67
C VAL A 308 3.06 46.38 -4.34
N SER A 309 2.20 46.17 -5.32
CA SER A 309 1.04 45.29 -5.15
C SER A 309 1.49 43.82 -5.07
N GLY A 310 0.84 43.04 -4.22
CA GLY A 310 1.08 41.59 -4.12
C GLY A 310 0.88 40.83 -5.43
N GLU A 311 0.07 41.35 -6.37
CA GLU A 311 -0.07 40.79 -7.72
C GLU A 311 1.22 40.92 -8.55
N GLN A 312 1.89 42.09 -8.44
CA GLN A 312 3.18 42.33 -9.07
C GLN A 312 4.26 41.44 -8.43
N VAL A 313 4.23 41.29 -7.10
CA VAL A 313 5.12 40.38 -6.38
C VAL A 313 4.95 38.93 -6.85
N LEU A 314 3.71 38.43 -6.96
CA LEU A 314 3.46 37.06 -7.39
C LEU A 314 3.99 36.79 -8.81
N THR A 315 3.84 37.74 -9.72
CA THR A 315 4.23 37.59 -11.12
C THR A 315 5.73 37.80 -11.34
N LEU A 316 6.31 38.85 -10.78
CA LEU A 316 7.70 39.23 -10.99
C LEU A 316 8.67 38.45 -10.10
N GLU A 317 8.36 38.32 -8.81
CA GLU A 317 9.25 37.66 -7.85
C GLU A 317 9.05 36.15 -7.85
N PHE A 318 7.81 35.66 -7.77
CA PHE A 318 7.54 34.22 -7.66
C PHE A 318 7.25 33.52 -9.00
N GLY A 319 7.00 34.27 -10.06
CA GLY A 319 6.71 33.71 -11.39
C GLY A 319 5.38 32.96 -11.48
N ILE A 320 4.39 33.34 -10.66
CA ILE A 320 3.08 32.69 -10.55
C ILE A 320 2.10 33.40 -11.50
N PRO A 321 1.47 32.68 -12.44
CA PRO A 321 0.47 33.28 -13.32
C PRO A 321 -0.81 33.61 -12.54
N LEU A 322 -1.39 34.78 -12.82
CA LEU A 322 -2.64 35.26 -12.23
C LEU A 322 -3.89 34.90 -13.03
N ASN A 323 -3.74 34.09 -14.10
CA ASN A 323 -4.84 33.69 -14.98
C ASN A 323 -5.97 32.96 -14.25
N HIS A 324 -5.66 32.32 -13.11
CA HIS A 324 -6.60 31.59 -12.28
C HIS A 324 -6.44 31.95 -10.80
N GLY A 325 -7.57 31.97 -10.08
CA GLY A 325 -7.58 32.25 -8.64
C GLY A 325 -7.07 31.11 -7.77
N LYS A 326 -6.82 31.38 -6.49
CA LYS A 326 -6.31 30.40 -5.51
C LYS A 326 -7.19 29.16 -5.32
N TRP A 327 -8.50 29.29 -5.56
CA TRP A 327 -9.44 28.16 -5.47
C TRP A 327 -9.21 27.11 -6.56
N TRP A 328 -8.75 27.51 -7.75
CA TRP A 328 -8.38 26.56 -8.81
C TRP A 328 -7.18 25.70 -8.41
N ASP A 329 -6.19 26.29 -7.74
CA ASP A 329 -5.03 25.55 -7.22
C ASP A 329 -5.48 24.53 -6.16
N LEU A 330 -6.41 24.92 -5.28
CA LEU A 330 -7.00 24.02 -4.30
C LEU A 330 -7.80 22.89 -4.96
N THR A 331 -8.60 23.20 -5.99
CA THR A 331 -9.35 22.17 -6.74
C THR A 331 -8.41 21.19 -7.44
N ALA A 332 -7.31 21.68 -8.04
CA ALA A 332 -6.29 20.81 -8.62
C ALA A 332 -5.66 19.88 -7.57
N LEU A 333 -5.40 20.40 -6.37
CA LEU A 333 -4.88 19.61 -5.25
C LEU A 333 -5.88 18.54 -4.77
N VAL A 334 -7.18 18.86 -4.70
CA VAL A 334 -8.24 17.89 -4.39
C VAL A 334 -8.37 16.84 -5.50
N ALA A 335 -8.25 17.24 -6.76
CA ALA A 335 -8.25 16.30 -7.89
C ALA A 335 -7.05 15.33 -7.82
N LEU A 336 -5.86 15.83 -7.47
CA LEU A 336 -4.68 14.99 -7.22
C LEU A 336 -4.89 14.05 -6.03
N LEU A 337 -5.57 14.49 -4.96
CA LEU A 337 -5.92 13.62 -3.83
C LEU A 337 -6.79 12.45 -4.28
N LEU A 338 -7.86 12.72 -5.02
CA LEU A 338 -8.74 11.69 -5.56
C LEU A 338 -7.97 10.74 -6.50
N LEU A 339 -7.12 11.29 -7.37
CA LEU A 339 -6.26 10.50 -8.26
C LEU A 339 -5.35 9.55 -7.48
N HIS A 340 -4.68 10.02 -6.42
CA HIS A 340 -3.80 9.16 -5.61
C HIS A 340 -4.59 8.09 -4.86
N ARG A 341 -5.81 8.38 -4.38
CA ARG A 341 -6.69 7.37 -3.77
C ARG A 341 -7.19 6.33 -4.77
N LEU A 342 -7.46 6.73 -6.02
CA LEU A 342 -7.78 5.81 -7.11
C LEU A 342 -6.58 4.93 -7.47
N ILE A 343 -5.38 5.52 -7.59
CA ILE A 343 -4.14 4.77 -7.84
C ILE A 343 -3.92 3.76 -6.72
N LEU A 344 -4.07 4.15 -5.45
CA LEU A 344 -3.98 3.24 -4.31
C LEU A 344 -4.97 2.08 -4.44
N PHE A 345 -6.24 2.36 -4.77
CA PHE A 345 -7.23 1.31 -4.99
C PHE A 345 -6.81 0.32 -6.08
N PHE A 346 -6.32 0.80 -7.22
CA PHE A 346 -5.83 -0.07 -8.30
C PHE A 346 -4.58 -0.84 -7.88
N VAL A 347 -3.64 -0.20 -7.20
CA VAL A 347 -2.44 -0.85 -6.69
C VAL A 347 -2.84 -1.97 -5.73
N LEU A 348 -3.72 -1.75 -4.76
CA LEU A 348 -4.18 -2.83 -3.87
C LEU A 348 -4.92 -3.94 -4.64
N ARG A 349 -5.73 -3.58 -5.65
CA ARG A 349 -6.47 -4.55 -6.47
C ARG A 349 -5.56 -5.46 -7.29
N TYR A 350 -4.50 -4.91 -7.89
CA TYR A 350 -3.59 -5.65 -8.79
C TYR A 350 -2.38 -6.21 -8.08
N ASN A 351 -1.96 -5.59 -6.98
CA ASN A 351 -0.86 -6.06 -6.16
C ASN A 351 -1.36 -7.24 -5.33
N LYS A 352 -1.42 -8.40 -5.99
CA LYS A 352 -1.51 -9.69 -5.32
C LYS A 352 -0.18 -9.86 -4.61
N ARG A 353 0.01 -9.27 -3.42
CA ARG A 353 1.17 -9.60 -2.58
C ARG A 353 1.13 -11.10 -2.40
N PRO A 354 2.08 -11.84 -3.01
CA PRO A 354 2.05 -13.27 -2.88
C PRO A 354 2.58 -13.55 -1.48
N LYS A 355 1.67 -13.79 -0.53
CA LYS A 355 1.99 -14.61 0.66
C LYS A 355 2.53 -15.99 0.28
N SER A 356 2.37 -16.33 -0.99
CA SER A 356 2.70 -17.56 -1.65
C SER A 356 3.60 -17.22 -2.84
N THR A 357 4.80 -16.69 -2.64
CA THR A 357 5.90 -17.02 -3.56
C THR A 357 6.69 -18.11 -2.89
N MET A 358 7.09 -18.00 -1.63
CA MET A 358 7.70 -19.14 -0.94
C MET A 358 6.72 -20.32 -0.85
N LEU A 359 5.50 -20.11 -0.34
CA LEU A 359 4.47 -21.16 -0.26
C LEU A 359 3.97 -21.63 -1.63
N TRP A 360 3.98 -20.79 -2.66
CA TRP A 360 3.58 -21.18 -4.03
C TRP A 360 4.73 -21.83 -4.77
N PHE A 361 5.98 -21.44 -4.55
CA PHE A 361 7.16 -22.14 -5.05
C PHE A 361 7.23 -23.51 -4.36
N TYR A 362 7.05 -23.60 -3.04
CA TYR A 362 6.94 -24.88 -2.33
C TYR A 362 5.75 -25.72 -2.84
N ALA A 363 4.56 -25.14 -3.00
CA ALA A 363 3.40 -25.86 -3.51
C ALA A 363 3.54 -26.25 -4.99
N LYS A 364 4.07 -25.36 -5.84
CA LYS A 364 4.28 -25.56 -7.27
C LYS A 364 5.42 -26.54 -7.52
N GLU A 365 6.48 -26.52 -6.73
CA GLU A 365 7.57 -27.48 -6.77
C GLU A 365 7.06 -28.86 -6.33
N ARG A 366 6.24 -28.94 -5.27
CA ARG A 366 5.54 -30.18 -4.87
C ARG A 366 4.59 -30.69 -5.96
N ILE A 367 3.82 -29.81 -6.59
CA ILE A 367 2.87 -30.16 -7.67
C ILE A 367 3.62 -30.52 -8.96
N HIS A 368 4.71 -29.84 -9.32
CA HIS A 368 5.56 -30.18 -10.45
C HIS A 368 6.28 -31.52 -10.24
N LEU A 369 6.81 -31.76 -9.03
CA LEU A 369 7.36 -33.06 -8.65
C LEU A 369 6.28 -34.15 -8.76
N ALA A 370 5.08 -33.91 -8.22
CA ALA A 370 3.97 -34.85 -8.33
C ALA A 370 3.54 -35.11 -9.79
N LYS A 371 3.44 -34.07 -10.64
CA LYS A 371 3.13 -34.21 -12.07
C LYS A 371 4.23 -34.93 -12.84
N ARG A 372 5.51 -34.67 -12.54
CA ARG A 372 6.66 -35.33 -13.19
C ARG A 372 6.73 -36.81 -12.81
N PHE A 373 6.40 -37.15 -11.56
CA PHE A 373 6.22 -38.53 -11.11
C PHE A 373 5.03 -39.22 -11.80
N LEU A 374 3.90 -38.53 -11.96
CA LEU A 374 2.72 -39.09 -12.65
C LEU A 374 2.96 -39.27 -14.16
N LEU A 375 3.64 -38.34 -14.82
CA LEU A 375 3.96 -38.42 -16.26
C LEU A 375 5.07 -39.43 -16.56
N SER A 376 6.04 -39.62 -15.65
CA SER A 376 7.08 -40.65 -15.79
C SER A 376 6.50 -42.06 -15.72
N ASN A 377 5.48 -42.30 -14.88
CA ASN A 377 4.82 -43.60 -14.75
C ASN A 377 3.73 -43.86 -15.81
N ASN A 378 3.36 -42.86 -16.61
CA ASN A 378 2.36 -43.00 -17.68
C ASN A 378 2.97 -43.25 -19.07
N LYS A 379 4.26 -43.59 -19.17
CA LYS A 379 4.79 -44.13 -20.43
C LYS A 379 4.13 -45.49 -20.67
N PRO A 380 3.37 -45.68 -21.76
CA PRO A 380 2.83 -46.99 -22.08
C PRO A 380 4.02 -47.94 -22.26
N PHE A 381 4.01 -49.03 -21.50
CA PHE A 381 4.92 -50.14 -21.71
C PHE A 381 4.60 -50.69 -23.11
N ILE A 382 5.39 -50.31 -24.11
CA ILE A 382 5.32 -50.92 -25.43
C ILE A 382 5.70 -52.37 -25.21
N SER A 383 4.67 -53.23 -25.22
CA SER A 383 4.77 -54.67 -25.09
C SER A 383 5.64 -55.20 -26.23
N SER A 384 6.91 -55.49 -25.93
CA SER A 384 7.77 -56.34 -26.75
C SER A 384 7.37 -57.80 -26.55
N LYS A 385 6.15 -58.15 -26.98
CA LYS A 385 5.75 -59.53 -27.30
C LYS A 385 5.32 -59.54 -28.76
N ASN A 386 6.31 -59.55 -29.66
CA ASN A 386 6.17 -60.02 -31.06
C ASN A 386 7.54 -60.07 -31.78
N LYS A 387 8.55 -60.66 -31.13
CA LYS A 387 9.84 -60.97 -31.78
C LYS A 387 10.33 -62.38 -31.46
N GLN A 388 9.42 -63.35 -31.53
CA GLN A 388 9.78 -64.78 -31.45
C GLN A 388 8.86 -65.71 -32.27
N ALA A 389 8.13 -65.17 -33.25
CA ALA A 389 7.32 -65.96 -34.17
C ALA A 389 7.51 -65.48 -35.63
N SER A 390 8.71 -65.67 -36.18
CA SER A 390 8.95 -65.59 -37.64
C SER A 390 10.35 -66.11 -38.06
N LEU A 391 10.81 -67.25 -37.53
CA LEU A 391 12.03 -67.93 -38.04
C LEU A 391 11.90 -69.46 -37.99
N ILE A 392 10.70 -69.96 -38.26
CA ILE A 392 10.45 -71.31 -38.78
C ILE A 392 9.44 -71.13 -39.91
N GLY A 393 9.91 -71.16 -41.16
CA GLY A 393 9.07 -70.95 -42.34
C GLY A 393 9.80 -70.26 -43.50
N ILE A 394 10.91 -70.84 -43.95
CA ILE A 394 11.28 -71.26 -45.33
C ILE A 394 12.74 -71.69 -45.27
#